data_AF-A0A7Y3K613-F1
#
_entry.id   AF-A0A7Y3K613-F1
#
_cell.length_a   1.000
_cell.length_b   1.000
_cell.length_c   1.000
_cell.angle_alpha   90.00
_cell.angle_beta   90.00
_cell.angle_gamma   90.00
#
_symmetry.space_group_name_H-M   'P 1'
#
loop_
_entity.id
_entity.type
_entity.pdbx_description
1 polymer ?
#
loop_
_entity_poly.entity_id
_entity_poly.type
_entity_poly.pdbx_seq_one_letter_code
_entity_poly.pdbx_strand_id
1 'polypeptide(L)'
;MLHNPTTMAVIRGNKHREFGSVSWRLSATVLVALVGVTLVNGSAVRAVAQSYSVNTKNAIRCILPHTRMNNAPFQDAVQYLRDTTGANIFVNWASLEAAGVLKTTPIDLNLRYVSAEELVKLMLAQVSPQTPLISYVHDNVLTITTVAQANQQRVTRVYDIQDLIMTIPNFTNFPQFNLQSATQNTNTSVSSGSAGSANTQGNPFSGTSSGSSTPTSTPATRAKAIVRLIEHTIHPSLWTAGGGQCSITYFRGQLVVSAPVYVQQLIGGR
;
A
#
# COMPACT_ATOMS: atom_id res chain seq x y z
N MET A 1 58.68 24.36 -48.03
CA MET A 1 57.95 23.87 -46.84
C MET A 1 56.94 24.96 -46.47
N LEU A 2 55.69 24.90 -46.98
CA LEU A 2 54.47 24.40 -46.29
C LEU A 2 54.24 25.13 -44.96
N HIS A 3 53.37 26.15 -44.85
CA HIS A 3 51.88 26.21 -44.82
C HIS A 3 51.29 26.30 -43.39
N ASN A 4 50.56 27.41 -43.14
CA ASN A 4 49.37 27.62 -42.27
C ASN A 4 49.50 27.61 -40.72
N PRO A 5 48.50 28.11 -39.94
CA PRO A 5 47.28 28.87 -40.30
C PRO A 5 46.96 30.14 -39.47
N THR A 6 46.12 31.01 -40.05
CA THR A 6 45.68 32.30 -39.49
C THR A 6 44.15 32.36 -39.39
N THR A 7 43.68 32.49 -38.14
CA THR A 7 42.73 33.49 -37.60
C THR A 7 41.27 33.61 -38.06
N MET A 8 40.44 33.71 -37.00
CA MET A 8 39.04 34.13 -36.85
C MET A 8 38.60 35.46 -37.52
N ALA A 9 37.27 35.69 -37.45
CA ALA A 9 36.51 36.95 -37.35
C ALA A 9 35.87 37.46 -38.67
N VAL A 10 34.54 37.40 -38.88
CA VAL A 10 33.39 38.15 -38.29
C VAL A 10 33.02 39.43 -39.07
N ILE A 11 31.84 39.35 -39.73
CA ILE A 11 30.81 40.38 -40.04
C ILE A 11 31.13 41.52 -41.04
N ARG A 12 30.37 41.59 -42.16
CA ARG A 12 29.41 42.67 -42.53
C ARG A 12 28.75 42.38 -43.89
N GLY A 13 27.46 42.71 -44.00
CA GLY A 13 26.58 42.28 -45.09
C GLY A 13 26.63 43.09 -46.40
N ASN A 14 25.86 42.62 -47.38
CA ASN A 14 25.31 43.48 -48.42
C ASN A 14 23.99 42.90 -48.95
N LYS A 15 22.97 43.76 -49.07
CA LYS A 15 21.59 43.47 -49.46
C LYS A 15 21.29 44.27 -50.75
N HIS A 16 20.37 43.75 -51.57
CA HIS A 16 19.76 44.35 -52.79
C HIS A 16 20.61 44.20 -54.08
N ARG A 17 20.11 43.84 -55.27
CA ARG A 17 18.82 44.10 -55.96
C ARG A 17 18.50 43.00 -57.01
N GLU A 18 17.25 42.54 -57.07
CA GLU A 18 16.29 42.69 -58.18
C GLU A 18 16.30 41.57 -59.25
N PHE A 19 15.31 40.68 -59.18
CA PHE A 19 14.79 39.95 -60.34
C PHE A 19 13.30 40.25 -60.50
N GLY A 20 12.97 40.73 -61.69
CA GLY A 20 11.65 41.18 -62.10
C GLY A 20 10.60 40.08 -62.13
N SER A 21 9.39 40.53 -61.81
CA SER A 21 8.12 39.83 -61.81
C SER A 21 7.69 39.32 -63.19
N VAL A 22 7.18 38.08 -63.25
CA VAL A 22 6.19 37.66 -64.24
C VAL A 22 5.02 37.02 -63.51
N SER A 23 3.89 37.71 -63.55
CA SER A 23 2.60 37.29 -63.02
C SER A 23 1.87 36.37 -63.99
N TRP A 24 1.44 35.19 -63.54
CA TRP A 24 0.30 34.47 -64.13
C TRP A 24 -0.67 34.07 -63.01
N ARG A 25 -1.94 34.36 -63.26
CA ARG A 25 -3.03 34.43 -62.29
C ARG A 25 -3.65 33.04 -62.08
N LEU A 26 -3.97 32.76 -60.80
CA LEU A 26 -5.12 32.01 -60.28
C LEU A 26 -5.63 30.81 -61.10
N SER A 27 -5.30 29.61 -60.64
CA SER A 27 -6.21 28.47 -60.72
C SER A 27 -6.29 27.82 -59.34
N ALA A 28 -7.22 28.31 -58.53
CA ALA A 28 -7.57 27.73 -57.23
C ALA A 28 -8.68 26.70 -57.44
N THR A 29 -8.30 25.43 -57.57
CA THR A 29 -9.25 24.31 -57.49
C THR A 29 -8.98 23.60 -56.17
N VAL A 30 -9.60 24.09 -55.10
CA VAL A 30 -9.67 23.42 -53.80
C VAL A 30 -10.80 22.41 -53.89
N LEU A 31 -10.43 21.15 -54.07
CA LEU A 31 -11.37 20.01 -54.09
C LEU A 31 -11.46 19.48 -52.65
N VAL A 32 -12.42 20.00 -51.88
CA VAL A 32 -12.79 19.44 -50.57
C VAL A 32 -13.58 18.15 -50.81
N ALA A 33 -12.91 17.02 -50.62
CA ALA A 33 -13.57 15.72 -50.57
C ALA A 33 -14.36 15.61 -49.26
N LEU A 34 -15.67 15.78 -49.36
CA LEU A 34 -16.64 15.62 -48.28
C LEU A 34 -16.91 14.11 -48.09
N VAL A 35 -16.00 13.43 -47.39
CA VAL A 35 -16.27 12.07 -46.90
C VAL A 35 -17.09 12.20 -45.63
N GLY A 36 -18.37 11.84 -45.73
CA GLY A 36 -19.30 11.77 -44.61
C GLY A 36 -18.80 10.81 -43.55
N VAL A 37 -18.20 11.35 -42.50
CA VAL A 37 -17.99 10.67 -41.22
C VAL A 37 -19.35 10.57 -40.56
N THR A 38 -20.04 9.46 -40.75
CA THR A 38 -21.16 9.09 -39.87
C THR A 38 -20.57 8.88 -38.48
N LEU A 39 -20.90 9.80 -37.57
CA LEU A 39 -20.65 9.70 -36.13
C LEU A 39 -21.40 8.49 -35.57
N VAL A 40 -20.80 7.30 -35.68
CA VAL A 40 -21.18 6.18 -34.84
C VAL A 40 -20.68 6.52 -33.44
N ASN A 41 -21.63 6.74 -32.55
CA ASN A 41 -21.44 7.03 -31.12
C ASN A 41 -20.28 6.22 -30.53
N GLY A 42 -19.16 6.91 -30.29
CA GLY A 42 -17.92 6.38 -29.70
C GLY A 42 -18.01 6.04 -28.22
N SER A 43 -19.20 5.74 -27.69
CA SER A 43 -19.40 5.33 -26.30
C SER A 43 -19.25 3.82 -26.06
N ALA A 44 -19.15 2.99 -27.11
CA ALA A 44 -19.07 1.53 -26.94
C ALA A 44 -17.67 0.92 -27.12
N VAL A 45 -16.68 1.62 -27.70
CA VAL A 45 -15.34 1.04 -27.94
C VAL A 45 -14.40 1.20 -26.74
N ARG A 46 -14.78 1.96 -25.71
CA ARG A 46 -13.93 2.19 -24.52
C ARG A 46 -14.08 1.15 -23.41
N ALA A 47 -15.05 0.25 -23.50
CA ALA A 47 -15.42 -0.67 -22.41
C ALA A 47 -14.81 -2.08 -22.52
N VAL A 48 -14.15 -2.44 -23.62
CA VAL A 48 -13.63 -3.82 -23.83
C VAL A 48 -12.15 -3.98 -23.44
N ALA A 49 -11.43 -2.90 -23.13
CA ALA A 49 -10.01 -2.96 -22.78
C ALA A 49 -9.72 -3.25 -21.30
N GLN A 50 -10.71 -3.36 -20.42
CA GLN A 50 -10.49 -3.41 -18.96
C GLN A 50 -10.61 -4.78 -18.29
N SER A 51 -11.01 -5.84 -18.99
CA SER A 51 -11.38 -7.11 -18.33
C SER A 51 -10.44 -8.30 -18.59
N TYR A 52 -9.32 -8.12 -19.30
CA TYR A 52 -8.27 -9.16 -19.42
C TYR A 52 -7.04 -8.84 -18.58
N SER A 53 -7.24 -8.29 -17.39
CA SER A 53 -6.16 -8.11 -16.44
C SER A 53 -6.12 -9.35 -15.56
N VAL A 54 -5.29 -10.33 -15.93
CA VAL A 54 -4.85 -11.37 -14.98
C VAL A 54 -4.48 -10.63 -13.69
N ASN A 55 -5.18 -10.92 -12.60
CA ASN A 55 -4.83 -10.34 -11.31
C ASN A 55 -3.44 -10.90 -10.97
N THR A 56 -2.40 -10.08 -11.15
CA THR A 56 -1.00 -10.44 -10.98
C THR A 56 -0.77 -11.09 -9.61
N LYS A 57 -1.51 -10.68 -8.57
CA LYS A 57 -1.46 -11.32 -7.26
C LYS A 57 -1.93 -12.78 -7.29
N ASN A 58 -3.00 -13.07 -8.02
CA ASN A 58 -3.53 -14.43 -8.15
C ASN A 58 -2.66 -15.29 -9.07
N ALA A 59 -2.15 -14.70 -10.16
CA ALA A 59 -1.26 -15.39 -11.09
C ALA A 59 0.04 -15.86 -10.41
N ILE A 60 0.61 -15.01 -9.56
CA ILE A 60 1.85 -15.33 -8.85
C ILE A 60 1.62 -16.37 -7.73
N ARG A 61 0.38 -16.50 -7.25
CA ARG A 61 -0.01 -17.56 -6.29
C ARG A 61 -0.25 -18.92 -6.96
N CYS A 62 -0.26 -18.98 -8.30
CA CYS A 62 -0.42 -20.23 -9.02
C CYS A 62 0.78 -21.17 -8.75
N ILE A 63 0.48 -22.47 -8.60
CA ILE A 63 1.48 -23.51 -8.34
C ILE A 63 2.09 -23.95 -9.66
N LEU A 64 3.42 -23.88 -9.74
CA LEU A 64 4.18 -24.37 -10.88
C LEU A 64 4.53 -25.86 -10.65
N PRO A 65 4.11 -26.78 -11.53
CA PRO A 65 4.28 -28.22 -11.31
C PRO A 65 5.75 -28.63 -11.30
N HIS A 66 6.55 -28.11 -12.23
CA HIS A 66 7.99 -28.31 -12.28
C HIS A 66 8.67 -27.08 -12.88
N THR A 67 9.68 -26.55 -12.19
CA THR A 67 10.54 -25.49 -12.72
C THR A 67 11.98 -25.92 -12.56
N ARG A 68 12.70 -26.02 -13.68
CA ARG A 68 14.12 -26.36 -13.71
C ARG A 68 14.87 -25.31 -14.51
N MET A 69 15.78 -24.63 -13.85
CA MET A 69 16.71 -23.65 -14.41
C MET A 69 18.12 -24.19 -14.17
N ASN A 70 18.86 -24.45 -15.23
CA ASN A 70 20.23 -24.94 -15.16
C ASN A 70 21.13 -23.87 -15.76
N ASN A 71 21.78 -23.09 -14.89
CA ASN A 71 22.64 -21.98 -15.30
C ASN A 71 21.93 -21.00 -16.27
N ALA A 72 20.63 -20.75 -16.03
CA ALA A 72 19.83 -19.87 -16.87
C ALA A 72 20.08 -18.41 -16.48
N PRO A 73 20.19 -17.47 -17.43
CA PRO A 73 20.34 -16.06 -17.09
C PRO A 73 19.07 -15.54 -16.41
N PHE A 74 19.23 -14.66 -15.43
CA PHE A 74 18.11 -14.13 -14.64
C PHE A 74 17.00 -13.50 -15.52
N GLN A 75 17.38 -12.86 -16.62
CA GLN A 75 16.40 -12.32 -17.59
C GLN A 75 15.46 -13.41 -18.15
N ASP A 76 16.01 -14.56 -18.56
CA ASP A 76 15.21 -15.65 -19.14
C ASP A 76 14.33 -16.30 -18.08
N ALA A 77 14.83 -16.38 -16.85
CA ALA A 77 14.06 -16.89 -15.73
C ALA A 77 12.84 -15.99 -15.39
N VAL A 78 13.01 -14.67 -15.47
CA VAL A 78 11.90 -13.70 -15.34
C VAL A 78 10.93 -13.80 -16.52
N GLN A 79 11.45 -14.01 -17.73
CA GLN A 79 10.61 -14.18 -18.92
C GLN A 79 9.76 -15.46 -18.83
N TYR A 80 10.35 -16.58 -18.39
CA TYR A 80 9.64 -17.83 -18.11
C TYR A 80 8.48 -17.63 -17.11
N LEU A 81 8.71 -16.86 -16.04
CA LEU A 81 7.68 -16.52 -15.07
C LEU A 81 6.54 -15.72 -15.72
N ARG A 82 6.85 -14.75 -16.57
CA ARG A 82 5.85 -13.96 -17.31
C ARG A 82 5.01 -14.85 -18.21
N ASP A 83 5.65 -15.73 -18.97
CA ASP A 83 4.97 -16.60 -19.94
C ASP A 83 4.11 -17.67 -19.26
N THR A 84 4.56 -18.20 -18.11
CA THR A 84 3.84 -19.25 -17.39
C THR A 84 2.68 -18.71 -16.55
N THR A 85 2.87 -17.55 -15.91
CA THR A 85 1.85 -16.98 -15.00
C THR A 85 0.92 -15.99 -15.68
N GLY A 86 1.32 -15.40 -16.80
CA GLY A 86 0.62 -14.28 -17.43
C GLY A 86 0.64 -12.98 -16.60
N ALA A 87 1.47 -12.93 -15.55
CA ALA A 87 1.59 -11.75 -14.70
C ALA A 87 2.39 -10.64 -15.39
N ASN A 88 1.99 -9.38 -15.16
CA ASN A 88 2.79 -8.24 -15.57
C ASN A 88 3.97 -8.09 -14.61
N ILE A 89 5.19 -8.34 -15.09
CA ILE A 89 6.41 -8.22 -14.28
C ILE A 89 7.26 -7.07 -14.83
N PHE A 90 7.60 -6.13 -13.95
CA PHE A 90 8.52 -5.03 -14.19
C PHE A 90 9.78 -5.21 -13.33
N VAL A 91 10.95 -5.18 -13.98
CA VAL A 91 12.24 -5.30 -13.30
C VAL A 91 13.01 -4.00 -13.51
N ASN A 92 13.38 -3.35 -12.41
CA ASN A 92 14.20 -2.15 -12.48
C ASN A 92 15.68 -2.53 -12.61
N TRP A 93 16.10 -2.83 -13.85
CA TRP A 93 17.47 -3.24 -14.16
C TRP A 93 18.53 -2.26 -13.68
N ALA A 94 18.30 -0.96 -13.81
CA ALA A 94 19.25 0.05 -13.34
C ALA A 94 19.52 -0.06 -11.83
N SER A 95 18.47 -0.32 -11.03
CA SER A 95 18.61 -0.54 -9.59
C SER A 95 19.31 -1.85 -9.25
N LEU A 96 19.05 -2.91 -10.03
CA LEU A 96 19.66 -4.22 -9.83
C LEU A 96 21.15 -4.22 -10.21
N GLU A 97 21.51 -3.57 -11.31
CA GLU A 97 22.90 -3.41 -11.75
C GLU A 97 23.72 -2.63 -10.71
N ALA A 98 23.13 -1.58 -10.11
CA ALA A 98 23.76 -0.85 -9.01
C ALA A 98 23.97 -1.72 -7.75
N ALA A 99 23.19 -2.80 -7.59
CA ALA A 99 23.36 -3.81 -6.54
C ALA A 99 24.27 -4.98 -6.96
N GLY A 100 24.93 -4.90 -8.12
CA GLY A 100 25.83 -5.93 -8.64
C GLY A 100 25.13 -7.08 -9.35
N VAL A 101 23.83 -6.95 -9.66
CA VAL A 101 23.05 -7.98 -10.34
C VAL A 101 22.92 -7.65 -11.82
N LEU A 102 23.46 -8.53 -12.66
CA LEU A 102 23.37 -8.40 -14.11
C LEU A 102 22.22 -9.24 -14.66
N LYS A 103 21.73 -8.89 -15.85
CA LYS A 103 20.73 -9.68 -16.58
C LYS A 103 21.20 -11.11 -16.88
N THR A 104 22.51 -11.26 -17.05
CA THR A 104 23.19 -12.52 -17.35
C THR A 104 23.57 -13.31 -16.11
N THR A 105 23.27 -12.82 -14.90
CA THR A 105 23.58 -13.54 -13.67
C THR A 105 22.93 -14.93 -13.72
N PRO A 106 23.72 -16.00 -13.57
CA PRO A 106 23.22 -17.35 -13.72
C PRO A 106 22.41 -17.80 -12.50
N ILE A 107 21.31 -18.49 -12.76
CA ILE A 107 20.43 -19.07 -11.76
C ILE A 107 20.34 -20.58 -11.99
N ASP A 108 20.57 -21.30 -10.91
CA ASP A 108 20.41 -22.74 -10.81
C ASP A 108 19.36 -23.05 -9.75
N LEU A 109 18.17 -23.45 -10.19
CA LEU A 109 17.04 -23.79 -9.33
C LEU A 109 16.30 -24.99 -9.90
N ASN A 110 15.99 -25.95 -9.03
CA ASN A 110 15.19 -27.12 -9.38
C ASN A 110 14.09 -27.31 -8.34
N LEU A 111 12.89 -26.85 -8.68
CA LEU A 111 11.75 -26.77 -7.77
C LEU A 111 10.55 -27.53 -8.35
N ARG A 112 9.73 -28.09 -7.47
CA ARG A 112 8.50 -28.81 -7.82
C ARG A 112 7.37 -28.37 -6.90
N TYR A 113 6.19 -28.15 -7.47
CA TYR A 113 5.00 -27.74 -6.72
C TYR A 113 5.21 -26.48 -5.87
N VAL A 114 5.84 -25.46 -6.44
CA VAL A 114 6.13 -24.18 -5.75
C VAL A 114 5.31 -23.07 -6.39
N SER A 115 4.81 -22.11 -5.59
CA SER A 115 4.13 -20.93 -6.13
C SER A 115 5.12 -20.03 -6.87
N ALA A 116 4.64 -19.32 -7.89
CA ALA A 116 5.49 -18.35 -8.59
C ALA A 116 6.02 -17.24 -7.64
N GLU A 117 5.30 -16.91 -6.57
CA GLU A 117 5.75 -15.97 -5.54
C GLU A 117 7.03 -16.46 -4.86
N GLU A 118 7.01 -17.72 -4.44
CA GLU A 118 8.12 -18.33 -3.72
C GLU A 118 9.31 -18.56 -4.65
N LEU A 119 9.04 -18.92 -5.91
CA LEU A 119 10.08 -18.98 -6.94
C LEU A 119 10.78 -17.62 -7.10
N VAL A 120 10.04 -16.51 -7.19
CA VAL A 120 10.64 -15.16 -7.27
C VAL A 120 11.50 -14.87 -6.04
N LYS A 121 11.02 -15.17 -4.83
CA LYS A 121 11.81 -14.96 -3.59
C LYS A 121 13.12 -15.74 -3.61
N LEU A 122 13.08 -17.01 -4.02
CA LEU A 122 14.27 -17.86 -4.09
C LEU A 122 15.25 -17.39 -5.17
N MET A 123 14.74 -16.97 -6.33
CA MET A 123 15.55 -16.37 -7.39
C MET A 123 16.28 -15.12 -6.90
N LEU A 124 15.57 -14.21 -6.23
CA LEU A 124 16.17 -12.99 -5.69
C LEU A 124 17.22 -13.29 -4.61
N ALA A 125 16.98 -14.28 -3.75
CA ALA A 125 17.92 -14.70 -2.72
C ALA A 125 19.22 -15.28 -3.31
N GLN A 126 19.13 -16.03 -4.41
CA GLN A 126 20.30 -16.60 -5.09
C GLN A 126 21.10 -15.55 -5.86
N VAL A 127 20.41 -14.62 -6.51
CA VAL A 127 21.02 -13.60 -7.37
C VAL A 127 21.74 -12.51 -6.57
N SER A 128 21.25 -12.16 -5.38
CA SER A 128 21.91 -11.18 -4.52
C SER A 128 21.95 -11.64 -3.05
N PRO A 129 22.98 -12.42 -2.65
CA PRO A 129 23.16 -12.81 -1.26
C PRO A 129 23.64 -11.65 -0.38
N GLN A 130 24.27 -10.61 -0.97
CA GLN A 130 24.84 -9.48 -0.23
C GLN A 130 23.92 -8.27 -0.16
N THR A 131 23.11 -8.02 -1.18
CA THR A 131 22.23 -6.84 -1.24
C THR A 131 20.78 -7.27 -1.11
N PRO A 132 19.99 -6.70 -0.18
CA PRO A 132 18.59 -7.04 -0.05
C PRO A 132 17.81 -6.53 -1.26
N LEU A 133 17.33 -7.48 -2.07
CA LEU A 133 16.37 -7.26 -3.13
C LEU A 133 14.95 -7.49 -2.60
N ILE A 134 13.98 -6.82 -3.20
CA ILE A 134 12.58 -6.98 -2.82
C ILE A 134 11.69 -7.09 -4.07
N SER A 135 10.62 -7.85 -3.92
CA SER A 135 9.53 -7.89 -4.88
C SER A 135 8.23 -7.49 -4.20
N TYR A 136 7.42 -6.69 -4.89
CA TYR A 136 6.09 -6.31 -4.41
C TYR A 136 5.15 -6.06 -5.59
N VAL A 137 3.87 -6.33 -5.38
CA VAL A 137 2.84 -6.09 -6.41
C VAL A 137 2.17 -4.74 -6.22
N HIS A 138 2.26 -3.86 -7.21
CA HIS A 138 1.56 -2.58 -7.22
C HIS A 138 0.86 -2.37 -8.56
N ASP A 139 -0.39 -1.90 -8.55
CA ASP A 139 -1.17 -1.60 -9.76
C ASP A 139 -1.18 -2.73 -10.80
N ASN A 140 -1.39 -3.96 -10.33
CA ASN A 140 -1.35 -5.18 -11.13
C ASN A 140 0.00 -5.47 -11.80
N VAL A 141 1.10 -4.89 -11.32
CA VAL A 141 2.46 -5.15 -11.80
C VAL A 141 3.32 -5.66 -10.65
N LEU A 142 4.00 -6.78 -10.85
CA LEU A 142 5.04 -7.26 -9.95
C LEU A 142 6.31 -6.46 -10.23
N THR A 143 6.71 -5.62 -9.29
CA THR A 143 7.93 -4.83 -9.39
C THR A 143 9.05 -5.51 -8.62
N ILE A 144 10.18 -5.75 -9.28
CA ILE A 144 11.42 -6.25 -8.70
C ILE A 144 12.44 -5.12 -8.68
N THR A 145 12.95 -4.77 -7.49
CA THR A 145 13.91 -3.67 -7.29
C THR A 145 14.72 -3.88 -6.00
N THR A 146 15.64 -2.95 -5.71
CA THR A 146 16.40 -2.93 -4.45
C THR A 146 15.58 -2.30 -3.33
N VAL A 147 15.86 -2.69 -2.09
CA VAL A 147 15.21 -2.06 -0.92
C VAL A 147 15.48 -0.55 -0.88
N ALA A 148 16.69 -0.11 -1.26
CA ALA A 148 17.04 1.31 -1.30
C ALA A 148 16.13 2.12 -2.25
N GLN A 149 15.83 1.59 -3.44
CA GLN A 149 14.92 2.23 -4.39
C GLN A 149 13.47 2.15 -3.95
N ALA A 150 13.04 1.00 -3.43
CA ALA A 150 11.69 0.83 -2.89
C ALA A 150 11.40 1.84 -1.76
N ASN A 151 12.39 2.14 -0.92
CA ASN A 151 12.27 3.10 0.18
C ASN A 151 12.03 4.55 -0.28
N GLN A 152 12.46 4.91 -1.49
CA GLN A 152 12.25 6.25 -2.04
C GLN A 152 10.80 6.46 -2.49
N GLN A 153 10.15 5.41 -3.00
CA GLN A 153 8.77 5.44 -3.49
C GLN A 153 7.77 5.19 -2.36
N ARG A 154 7.48 6.24 -1.59
CA ARG A 154 6.50 6.21 -0.49
C ARG A 154 5.10 6.55 -0.99
N VAL A 155 4.12 5.82 -0.47
CA VAL A 155 2.69 6.08 -0.70
C VAL A 155 1.99 6.30 0.63
N THR A 156 1.07 7.26 0.66
CA THR A 156 0.23 7.52 1.83
C THR A 156 -1.05 6.71 1.72
N ARG A 157 -1.35 5.89 2.74
CA ARG A 157 -2.59 5.11 2.86
C ARG A 157 -3.27 5.39 4.19
N VAL A 158 -4.60 5.33 4.17
CA VAL A 158 -5.44 5.49 5.36
C VAL A 158 -6.03 4.14 5.72
N TYR A 159 -5.82 3.70 6.96
CA TYR A 159 -6.34 2.46 7.51
C TYR A 159 -7.36 2.76 8.60
N ASP A 160 -8.55 2.17 8.51
CA ASP A 160 -9.53 2.25 9.59
C ASP A 160 -9.18 1.23 10.69
N ILE A 161 -9.10 1.71 11.93
CA ILE A 161 -8.81 0.89 13.11
C ILE A 161 -9.90 1.02 14.19
N GLN A 162 -11.08 1.57 13.86
CA GLN A 162 -12.15 1.79 14.84
C GLN A 162 -12.54 0.52 15.59
N ASP A 163 -12.64 -0.60 14.87
CA ASP A 163 -12.93 -1.91 15.44
C ASP A 163 -11.87 -2.33 16.46
N LEU A 164 -10.59 -2.07 16.16
CA LEU A 164 -9.47 -2.42 17.03
C LEU A 164 -9.40 -1.57 18.31
N ILE A 165 -9.92 -0.34 18.29
CA ILE A 165 -9.87 0.59 19.44
C ILE A 165 -11.18 0.65 20.24
N MET A 166 -12.23 -0.06 19.81
CA MET A 166 -13.52 -0.09 20.49
C MET A 166 -13.40 -0.62 21.92
N THR A 167 -13.98 0.10 22.89
CA THR A 167 -14.02 -0.32 24.30
C THR A 167 -15.39 -0.92 24.60
N ILE A 168 -15.42 -2.18 25.01
CA ILE A 168 -16.61 -2.78 25.61
C ILE A 168 -16.69 -2.24 27.05
N PRO A 169 -17.74 -1.49 27.42
CA PRO A 169 -17.88 -1.01 28.78
C PRO A 169 -17.88 -2.20 29.73
N ASN A 170 -17.06 -2.15 30.77
CA ASN A 170 -17.07 -3.17 31.79
C ASN A 170 -18.19 -2.85 32.80
N PHE A 171 -19.23 -3.69 32.82
CA PHE A 171 -20.41 -3.50 33.66
C PHE A 171 -20.28 -4.15 35.06
N THR A 172 -19.08 -4.17 35.65
CA THR A 172 -18.86 -4.74 36.99
C THR A 172 -19.47 -3.89 38.13
N ASN A 173 -19.87 -2.64 37.86
CA ASN A 173 -20.65 -1.83 38.80
C ASN A 173 -22.14 -2.23 38.77
N PHE A 174 -22.45 -3.47 39.14
CA PHE A 174 -23.82 -3.85 39.46
C PHE A 174 -24.12 -3.43 40.92
N PRO A 175 -25.28 -2.82 41.19
CA PRO A 175 -25.72 -2.63 42.57
C PRO A 175 -25.81 -4.00 43.22
N GLN A 176 -25.10 -4.20 44.33
CA GLN A 176 -25.25 -5.43 45.11
C GLN A 176 -26.63 -5.44 45.76
N PHE A 177 -27.50 -6.28 45.24
CA PHE A 177 -28.83 -6.47 45.81
C PHE A 177 -28.71 -7.38 47.04
N ASN A 178 -28.88 -6.82 48.23
CA ASN A 178 -28.89 -7.60 49.47
C ASN A 178 -30.31 -8.13 49.76
N LEU A 179 -30.57 -9.40 49.43
CA LEU A 179 -31.82 -10.10 49.75
C LEU A 179 -32.01 -10.35 51.26
N GLN A 180 -30.93 -10.34 52.04
CA GLN A 180 -30.98 -10.65 53.47
C GLN A 180 -31.70 -9.54 54.26
N SER A 181 -31.46 -8.28 53.89
CA SER A 181 -32.15 -7.13 54.49
C SER A 181 -33.61 -7.01 54.05
N ALA A 182 -33.96 -7.45 52.85
CA ALA A 182 -35.36 -7.52 52.39
C ALA A 182 -36.15 -8.64 53.10
N THR A 183 -35.52 -9.78 53.37
CA THR A 183 -36.17 -10.96 53.98
C THR A 183 -36.33 -10.82 55.51
N GLN A 184 -35.45 -10.05 56.17
CA GLN A 184 -35.58 -9.72 57.60
C GLN A 184 -36.78 -8.81 57.89
N ASN A 185 -37.25 -8.01 56.93
CA ASN A 185 -38.41 -7.13 57.11
C ASN A 185 -39.76 -7.85 56.90
N THR A 186 -39.78 -8.99 56.21
CA THR A 186 -40.98 -9.82 56.02
C THR A 186 -41.20 -10.87 57.10
N ASN A 187 -40.19 -11.17 57.93
CA ASN A 187 -40.35 -12.03 59.10
C ASN A 187 -40.89 -11.29 60.34
N THR A 188 -41.20 -9.99 60.22
CA THR A 188 -41.93 -9.20 61.22
C THR A 188 -43.35 -8.94 60.78
N SER A 189 -44.16 -10.00 60.68
CA SER A 189 -45.61 -9.85 60.85
C SER A 189 -46.25 -11.16 61.33
N VAL A 190 -46.26 -11.36 62.65
CA VAL A 190 -47.47 -11.76 63.41
C VAL A 190 -47.25 -11.48 64.91
N SER A 191 -47.18 -10.20 65.31
CA SER A 191 -47.61 -9.84 66.66
C SER A 191 -48.27 -8.47 66.64
N SER A 192 -49.57 -8.52 66.92
CA SER A 192 -50.47 -7.45 67.31
C SER A 192 -49.81 -6.26 68.02
N GLY A 193 -50.09 -5.07 67.50
CA GLY A 193 -50.19 -3.84 68.28
C GLY A 193 -48.86 -3.15 68.61
N SER A 194 -48.50 -2.15 67.81
CA SER A 194 -48.04 -0.88 68.37
C SER A 194 -48.05 0.22 67.33
N ALA A 195 -48.77 1.29 67.64
CA ALA A 195 -48.80 2.53 66.89
C ALA A 195 -47.57 3.38 67.23
N GLY A 196 -46.99 4.01 66.21
CA GLY A 196 -46.09 5.15 66.37
C GLY A 196 -44.64 4.89 65.94
N SER A 197 -44.28 5.35 64.76
CA SER A 197 -43.24 6.39 64.57
C SER A 197 -42.88 6.49 63.10
N ALA A 198 -43.27 7.60 62.48
CA ALA A 198 -42.77 8.02 61.18
C ALA A 198 -41.45 8.77 61.41
N ASN A 199 -40.31 8.21 61.01
CA ASN A 199 -39.32 8.97 60.24
C ASN A 199 -38.23 8.10 59.58
N THR A 200 -37.95 8.46 58.33
CA THR A 200 -36.70 8.20 57.59
C THR A 200 -36.42 6.77 57.12
N GLN A 201 -37.32 6.30 56.25
CA GLN A 201 -37.02 5.75 54.92
C GLN A 201 -35.52 5.48 54.61
N GLY A 202 -35.00 4.38 55.14
CA GLY A 202 -33.71 3.81 54.72
C GLY A 202 -33.88 3.24 53.32
N ASN A 203 -33.51 4.02 52.31
CA ASN A 203 -33.60 3.60 50.91
C ASN A 203 -32.64 2.40 50.73
N PRO A 204 -33.11 1.20 50.33
CA PRO A 204 -32.26 0.01 50.19
C PRO A 204 -31.20 0.12 49.07
N PHE A 205 -31.17 1.28 48.38
CA PHE A 205 -30.19 1.66 47.37
C PHE A 205 -29.08 2.61 47.89
N SER A 206 -29.00 2.90 49.20
CA SER A 206 -27.96 3.77 49.77
C SER A 206 -26.63 3.05 50.01
N GLY A 207 -26.13 2.31 49.02
CA GLY A 207 -24.78 1.78 49.03
C GLY A 207 -23.85 2.77 48.35
N THR A 208 -22.96 3.42 49.11
CA THR A 208 -21.79 4.12 48.56
C THR A 208 -20.91 3.07 47.89
N SER A 209 -21.20 2.76 46.63
CA SER A 209 -20.34 1.94 45.79
C SER A 209 -19.11 2.77 45.46
N SER A 210 -18.06 2.63 46.28
CA SER A 210 -16.70 3.01 45.91
C SER A 210 -16.24 2.03 44.83
N GLY A 211 -16.84 2.13 43.66
CA GLY A 211 -16.51 1.34 42.49
C GLY A 211 -15.15 1.80 42.01
N SER A 212 -14.14 0.94 42.15
CA SER A 212 -12.87 1.12 41.44
C SER A 212 -13.17 1.08 39.95
N SER A 213 -13.39 2.25 39.35
CA SER A 213 -13.42 2.39 37.90
C SER A 213 -12.04 2.00 37.40
N THR A 214 -11.88 0.73 37.01
CA THR A 214 -10.71 0.32 36.25
C THR A 214 -10.66 1.25 35.04
N PRO A 215 -9.57 2.01 34.82
CA PRO A 215 -9.53 2.95 33.71
C PRO A 215 -9.67 2.15 32.43
N THR A 216 -10.85 2.23 31.82
CA THR A 216 -11.07 1.66 30.49
C THR A 216 -10.11 2.44 29.60
N SER A 217 -9.07 1.77 29.09
CA SER A 217 -8.02 2.44 28.32
C SER A 217 -8.67 3.20 27.18
N THR A 218 -8.53 4.54 27.18
CA THR A 218 -9.18 5.38 26.18
C THR A 218 -8.82 4.92 24.77
N PRO A 219 -9.71 5.11 23.77
CA PRO A 219 -9.43 4.76 22.38
C PRO A 219 -8.10 5.36 21.87
N ALA A 220 -7.75 6.57 22.35
CA ALA A 220 -6.48 7.22 22.03
C ALA A 220 -5.25 6.49 22.62
N THR A 221 -5.34 5.97 23.85
CA THR A 221 -4.26 5.19 24.46
C THR A 221 -4.02 3.89 23.68
N ARG A 222 -5.09 3.21 23.27
CA ARG A 222 -4.99 1.98 22.47
C ARG A 222 -4.45 2.25 21.07
N ALA A 223 -4.90 3.34 20.43
CA ALA A 223 -4.34 3.78 19.15
C ALA A 223 -2.83 4.01 19.23
N LYS A 224 -2.32 4.66 20.29
CA LYS A 224 -0.87 4.82 20.51
C LYS A 224 -0.16 3.48 20.71
N ALA A 225 -0.79 2.51 21.39
CA ALA A 225 -0.23 1.17 21.54
C ALA A 225 -0.12 0.44 20.19
N ILE A 226 -1.13 0.56 19.33
CA ILE A 226 -1.13 0.00 17.97
C ILE A 226 -0.01 0.65 17.13
N VAL A 227 0.12 1.97 17.17
CA VAL A 227 1.19 2.69 16.48
C VAL A 227 2.57 2.17 16.90
N ARG A 228 2.82 2.05 18.20
CA ARG A 228 4.08 1.50 18.73
C ARG A 228 4.30 0.05 18.29
N LEU A 229 3.27 -0.77 18.29
CA LEU A 229 3.38 -2.16 17.85
C LEU A 229 3.84 -2.23 16.39
N ILE A 230 3.22 -1.43 15.51
CA ILE A 230 3.59 -1.36 14.08
C ILE A 230 5.03 -0.87 13.93
N GLU A 231 5.41 0.20 14.63
CA GLU A 231 6.77 0.77 14.57
C GLU A 231 7.86 -0.22 15.04
N HIS A 232 7.58 -1.04 16.05
CA HIS A 232 8.56 -1.99 16.58
C HIS A 232 8.60 -3.33 15.82
N THR A 233 7.50 -3.74 15.18
CA THR A 233 7.43 -5.06 14.51
C THR A 233 7.81 -5.00 13.04
N ILE A 234 7.53 -3.90 12.34
CA ILE A 234 7.77 -3.78 10.90
C ILE A 234 8.95 -2.85 10.67
N HIS A 235 10.13 -3.40 10.37
CA HIS A 235 11.36 -2.65 10.03
C HIS A 235 11.56 -1.35 10.86
N PRO A 236 11.96 -1.47 12.14
CA PRO A 236 11.98 -0.33 13.07
C PRO A 236 12.84 0.86 12.62
N SER A 237 13.88 0.60 11.83
CA SER A 237 14.77 1.65 11.28
C SER A 237 14.13 2.53 10.21
N LEU A 238 12.99 2.13 9.63
CA LEU A 238 12.34 2.90 8.56
C LEU A 238 11.44 4.01 9.09
N TRP A 239 10.95 3.87 10.32
CA TRP A 239 10.02 4.84 10.94
C TRP A 239 10.75 6.07 11.44
N THR A 240 10.08 7.22 11.46
CA THR A 240 10.62 8.47 12.01
C THR A 240 11.08 8.30 13.46
N ALA A 241 10.41 7.45 14.25
CA ALA A 241 10.83 7.10 15.61
C ALA A 241 12.22 6.41 15.66
N GLY A 242 12.59 5.67 14.62
CA GLY A 242 13.89 5.00 14.48
C GLY A 242 14.90 5.77 13.60
N GLY A 243 14.62 7.04 13.27
CA GLY A 243 15.48 7.87 12.42
C GLY A 243 15.24 7.70 10.90
N GLY A 244 14.18 6.99 10.51
CA GLY A 244 13.80 6.80 9.11
C GLY A 244 12.81 7.85 8.57
N GLN A 245 12.35 7.62 7.34
CA GLN A 245 11.50 8.55 6.59
C GLN A 245 10.01 8.17 6.57
N CYS A 246 9.62 7.04 7.14
CA CYS A 246 8.23 6.59 7.20
C CYS A 246 7.52 7.19 8.40
N SER A 247 6.29 7.64 8.23
CA SER A 247 5.50 8.22 9.32
C SER A 247 4.15 7.53 9.46
N ILE A 248 3.67 7.46 10.69
CA ILE A 248 2.37 6.93 11.04
C ILE A 248 1.70 7.90 12.02
N THR A 249 0.44 8.24 11.77
CA THR A 249 -0.29 9.20 12.60
C THR A 249 -1.73 8.75 12.78
N TYR A 250 -2.21 8.79 14.02
CA TYR A 250 -3.60 8.50 14.34
C TYR A 250 -4.47 9.76 14.21
N PHE A 251 -5.59 9.65 13.51
CA PHE A 251 -6.58 10.71 13.37
C PHE A 251 -7.99 10.13 13.32
N ARG A 252 -8.83 10.47 14.31
CA ARG A 252 -10.28 10.17 14.34
C ARG A 252 -10.64 8.71 14.00
N GLY A 253 -9.98 7.74 14.63
CA GLY A 253 -10.26 6.30 14.39
C GLY A 253 -9.49 5.70 13.21
N GLN A 254 -8.70 6.51 12.49
CA GLN A 254 -7.93 6.08 11.33
C GLN A 254 -6.42 6.24 11.58
N LEU A 255 -5.62 5.42 10.92
CA LEU A 255 -4.18 5.56 10.82
C LEU A 255 -3.82 6.07 9.42
N VAL A 256 -3.16 7.22 9.36
CA VAL A 256 -2.55 7.74 8.15
C VAL A 256 -1.09 7.28 8.14
N VAL A 257 -0.73 6.42 7.20
CA VAL A 257 0.59 5.80 7.09
C VAL A 257 1.25 6.25 5.79
N SER A 258 2.41 6.89 5.87
CA SER A 258 3.27 7.22 4.73
C SER A 258 4.49 6.32 4.76
N ALA A 259 4.51 5.32 3.87
CA ALA A 259 5.55 4.28 3.82
C ALA A 259 5.66 3.67 2.41
N PRO A 260 6.76 2.97 2.10
CA PRO A 260 6.91 2.22 0.85
C PRO A 260 5.82 1.18 0.64
N VAL A 261 5.53 0.85 -0.62
CA VAL A 261 4.43 -0.06 -0.98
C VAL A 261 4.56 -1.43 -0.30
N TYR A 262 5.77 -1.98 -0.19
CA TYR A 262 6.00 -3.27 0.45
C TYR A 262 5.69 -3.23 1.96
N VAL A 263 6.03 -2.13 2.66
CA VAL A 263 5.69 -1.93 4.08
C VAL A 263 4.17 -1.87 4.25
N GLN A 264 3.49 -1.19 3.34
CA GLN A 264 2.03 -1.10 3.35
C GLN A 264 1.35 -2.46 3.13
N GLN A 265 1.98 -3.37 2.37
CA GLN A 265 1.50 -4.74 2.20
C GLN A 265 1.64 -5.57 3.48
N LEU A 266 2.74 -5.39 4.23
CA LEU A 266 2.94 -6.03 5.52
C LEU A 266 1.89 -5.57 6.55
N ILE A 267 1.52 -4.29 6.53
CA ILE A 267 0.49 -3.72 7.43
C ILE A 267 -0.91 -4.19 7.02
N GLY A 268 -1.26 -4.04 5.73
CA GLY A 268 -2.62 -4.22 5.24
C GLY A 268 -3.00 -5.65 4.85
N GLY A 269 -2.04 -6.57 4.75
CA GLY A 269 -2.25 -7.96 4.36
C GLY A 269 -2.87 -8.15 2.96
N ARG A 270 -2.76 -7.15 2.07
CA ARG A 270 -3.44 -7.15 0.76
C ARG A 270 -2.51 -7.06 -0.44
#